data_AF-A0A3N5MRZ3-F1
#
_entry.id   AF-A0A3N5MRZ3-F1
#
_cell.length_a   1.000
_cell.length_b   1.000
_cell.length_c   1.000
_cell.angle_alpha   90.00
_cell.angle_beta   90.00
_cell.angle_gamma   90.00
#
_symmetry.space_group_name_H-M   'P 1'
#
loop_
_entity.id
_entity.type
_entity.pdbx_description
1 polymer ?
#
loop_
_entity_poly.entity_id
_entity_poly.type
_entity_poly.pdbx_seq_one_letter_code
_entity_poly.pdbx_strand_id
1 'polypeptide(L)'
;MLTSHKLLQQYWHDDRYRREHVRVWYIDRGAPDDLSVADGAAISLEPYYMTIRTGNGEKPVPYHRILLITYEGVAMFENRKIRGLADRIRKGIAGP
;
A
#
# COMPACT_ATOMS: atom_id res chain seq x y z
N MET A 1 9.83 -6.41 13.95
CA MET A 1 8.81 -5.80 13.05
C MET A 1 9.26 -6.00 11.62
N LEU A 2 8.42 -6.62 10.78
CA LEU A 2 8.66 -6.63 9.33
C LEU A 2 8.60 -5.19 8.81
N THR A 3 9.55 -4.81 7.94
CA THR A 3 9.44 -3.56 7.18
C THR A 3 8.36 -3.72 6.12
N SER A 4 7.75 -2.62 5.67
CA SER A 4 6.74 -2.64 4.60
C SER A 4 7.20 -3.43 3.37
N HIS A 5 8.47 -3.26 2.97
CA HIS A 5 9.07 -4.01 1.87
C HIS A 5 9.11 -5.52 2.12
N LYS A 6 9.59 -5.98 3.29
CA LYS A 6 9.65 -7.41 3.60
C LYS A 6 8.25 -8.05 3.65
N LEU A 7 7.26 -7.31 4.16
CA LEU A 7 5.87 -7.78 4.20
C LEU A 7 5.29 -7.92 2.78
N LEU A 8 5.52 -6.94 1.91
CA LEU A 8 5.07 -7.02 0.51
C LEU A 8 5.76 -8.16 -0.24
N GLN A 9 7.06 -8.36 -0.04
CA GLN A 9 7.80 -9.49 -0.60
C GLN A 9 7.18 -10.83 -0.18
N GLN A 10 6.79 -10.99 1.08
CA GLN A 10 6.07 -12.18 1.53
C GLN A 10 4.75 -12.36 0.78
N TYR A 11 3.93 -11.32 0.66
CA TYR A 11 2.64 -11.41 -0.04
C TYR A 11 2.74 -11.67 -1.55
N TRP A 12 3.88 -11.38 -2.17
CA TRP A 12 4.11 -11.60 -3.60
C TRP A 12 4.71 -12.95 -3.94
N HIS A 13 5.38 -13.61 -2.99
CA HIS A 13 6.20 -14.79 -3.26
C HIS A 13 5.84 -16.01 -2.42
N ASP A 14 4.93 -15.89 -1.46
CA ASP A 14 4.38 -17.02 -0.69
C ASP A 14 2.96 -17.34 -1.19
N ASP A 15 2.77 -18.53 -1.76
CA ASP A 15 1.53 -19.02 -2.38
C ASP A 15 0.33 -19.06 -1.42
N ARG A 16 0.58 -18.94 -0.11
CA ARG A 16 -0.49 -18.82 0.90
C ARG A 16 -1.25 -17.49 0.78
N TYR A 17 -0.64 -16.49 0.16
CA TYR A 17 -1.22 -15.16 0.03
C TYR A 17 -1.64 -14.88 -1.41
N ARG A 18 -2.77 -14.19 -1.52
CA ARG A 18 -3.22 -13.61 -2.79
C ARG A 18 -3.01 -12.11 -2.76
N ARG A 19 -2.15 -11.61 -3.65
CA ARG A 19 -1.86 -10.16 -3.77
C ARG A 19 -3.11 -9.30 -4.01
N GLU A 20 -4.16 -9.86 -4.61
CA GLU A 20 -5.45 -9.19 -4.83
C GLU A 20 -6.12 -8.75 -3.54
N HIS A 21 -5.81 -9.40 -2.41
CA HIS A 21 -6.37 -9.07 -1.10
C HIS A 21 -5.52 -8.01 -0.36
N VAL A 22 -4.40 -7.57 -0.97
CA VAL A 22 -3.53 -6.53 -0.42
C VAL A 22 -4.01 -5.16 -0.86
N ARG A 23 -4.07 -4.21 0.07
CA ARG A 23 -4.18 -2.78 -0.25
C ARG A 23 -3.05 -2.01 0.40
N VAL A 24 -2.49 -1.05 -0.33
CA VAL A 24 -1.39 -0.22 0.13
C VAL A 24 -1.77 1.24 0.04
N TRP A 25 -1.74 1.92 1.18
CA TRP A 25 -1.88 3.38 1.28
C TRP A 25 -0.50 4.01 1.28
N TYR A 26 -0.33 5.06 0.50
CA TYR A 26 0.96 5.73 0.36
C TYR A 26 0.80 7.22 0.16
N ILE A 27 1.87 7.95 0.49
CA ILE A 27 1.96 9.39 0.19
C ILE A 27 2.11 9.57 -1.32
N ASP A 28 1.13 10.23 -1.91
CA ASP A 28 1.09 10.63 -3.30
C ASP A 28 1.02 12.15 -3.43
N ARG A 29 2.18 12.78 -3.68
CA ARG A 29 2.27 14.23 -3.84
C ARG A 29 1.52 14.65 -5.10
N GLY A 30 0.44 15.41 -4.93
CA GLY A 30 -0.43 15.86 -6.01
C GLY A 30 -1.76 15.11 -6.14
N ALA A 31 -2.01 14.10 -5.29
CA ALA A 31 -3.35 13.57 -5.07
C ALA A 31 -4.10 14.41 -4.02
N PRO A 32 -5.45 14.32 -3.94
CA PRO A 32 -6.19 14.86 -2.80
C PRO A 32 -5.59 14.36 -1.48
N ASP A 33 -5.38 15.27 -0.53
CA ASP A 33 -4.75 15.01 0.77
C ASP A 33 -3.35 14.38 0.72
N ASP A 34 -2.65 14.51 -0.42
CA ASP A 34 -1.36 13.86 -0.71
C ASP A 34 -1.37 12.34 -0.46
N LEU A 35 -2.52 11.70 -0.64
CA LEU A 35 -2.76 10.32 -0.25
C LEU A 35 -3.37 9.54 -1.41
N SER A 36 -2.95 8.28 -1.56
CA SER A 36 -3.57 7.36 -2.51
C SER A 36 -3.52 5.93 -2.00
N VAL A 37 -4.38 5.10 -2.58
CA VAL A 37 -4.46 3.66 -2.31
C VAL A 37 -4.31 2.88 -3.61
N ALA A 38 -3.64 1.73 -3.55
CA ALA A 38 -3.58 0.79 -4.66
C ALA A 38 -3.92 -0.63 -4.16
N ASP A 39 -4.75 -1.33 -4.93
CA ASP A 39 -4.96 -2.77 -4.78
C ASP A 39 -3.75 -3.53 -5.33
N GLY A 40 -3.38 -4.64 -4.69
CA GLY A 40 -2.18 -5.39 -5.05
C GLY A 40 -2.18 -5.96 -6.46
N ALA A 41 -3.34 -6.07 -7.12
CA ALA A 41 -3.42 -6.40 -8.55
C ALA A 41 -2.79 -5.33 -9.46
N ALA A 42 -2.76 -4.06 -9.03
CA ALA A 42 -2.17 -2.95 -9.75
C ALA A 42 -0.70 -2.70 -9.37
N ILE A 43 -0.13 -3.51 -8.48
CA ILE A 43 1.20 -3.29 -7.91
C ILE A 43 2.21 -4.29 -8.49
N SER A 44 3.35 -3.77 -8.94
CA SER A 44 4.58 -4.54 -9.18
C SER A 44 5.64 -4.12 -8.17
N LEU A 45 6.41 -5.08 -7.66
CA LEU A 45 7.46 -4.83 -6.67
C LEU A 45 8.82 -4.74 -7.35
N GLU A 46 9.47 -3.59 -7.23
CA GLU A 46 10.86 -3.39 -7.63
C GLU A 46 11.77 -3.39 -6.39
N PRO A 47 13.10 -3.50 -6.52
CA PRO A 47 13.99 -3.55 -5.37
C PRO A 47 13.88 -2.34 -4.42
N TYR A 48 13.61 -1.14 -4.95
CA TYR A 48 13.64 0.11 -4.18
C TYR A 48 12.29 0.85 -4.09
N TYR A 49 11.33 0.48 -4.92
CA TYR A 49 10.02 1.10 -5.01
C TYR A 49 8.99 0.06 -5.45
N MET A 50 7.72 0.42 -5.32
CA MET A 50 6.64 -0.31 -5.98
C MET A 50 6.17 0.50 -7.19
N THR A 51 5.84 -0.17 -8.28
CA THR A 51 5.24 0.46 -9.45
C THR A 51 3.73 0.27 -9.38
N ILE A 52 2.99 1.37 -9.46
CA ILE A 52 1.52 1.38 -9.44
C ILE A 52 1.03 1.59 -10.86
N ARG A 53 0.26 0.64 -11.39
CA ARG A 53 -0.42 0.78 -12.67
C ARG A 53 -1.71 1.57 -12.49
N THR A 54 -1.85 2.62 -13.27
CA THR A 54 -3.03 3.49 -13.31
C THR A 54 -3.58 3.57 -14.75
N GLY A 55 -4.77 4.13 -14.93
CA GLY A 55 -5.31 4.36 -16.28
C GLY A 55 -4.45 5.28 -17.15
N ASN A 56 -3.61 6.12 -16.54
CA ASN A 56 -2.75 7.09 -17.22
C ASN A 56 -1.29 6.61 -17.37
N GLY A 57 -1.01 5.35 -17.04
CA GLY A 57 0.33 4.76 -17.09
C GLY A 57 0.81 4.27 -15.73
N GLU A 58 2.11 4.02 -15.64
CA GLU A 58 2.74 3.45 -14.44
C GLU A 58 3.49 4.51 -13.64
N LYS A 59 3.42 4.40 -12.32
CA LYS A 59 4.03 5.36 -11.39
C LYS A 59 4.91 4.67 -10.36
N PRO A 60 6.18 5.07 -10.20
CA PRO A 60 7.03 4.55 -9.15
C PRO A 60 6.71 5.23 -7.80
N VAL A 61 6.54 4.42 -6.76
CA VAL A 61 6.29 4.85 -5.38
C VAL A 61 7.32 4.21 -4.45
N PRO A 62 8.26 5.00 -3.88
CA PRO A 62 9.24 4.47 -2.94
C PRO A 62 8.60 3.86 -1.69
N TYR A 63 9.16 2.74 -1.20
CA TYR A 63 8.60 2.01 -0.04
C TYR A 63 8.49 2.84 1.25
N HIS A 64 9.34 3.87 1.42
CA HIS A 64 9.29 4.76 2.58
C HIS A 64 8.06 5.69 2.60
N ARG A 65 7.31 5.76 1.49
CA ARG A 65 6.04 6.49 1.38
C ARG A 65 4.84 5.65 1.80
N ILE A 66 5.01 4.34 2.00
CA ILE A 66 3.94 3.47 2.48
C ILE A 66 3.55 3.88 3.90
N LEU A 67 2.24 4.08 4.09
CA LEU A 67 1.62 4.43 5.34
C LEU A 67 0.97 3.21 5.98
N LEU A 68 0.16 2.47 5.23
CA LEU A 68 -0.62 1.33 5.71
C LEU A 68 -0.60 0.22 4.67
N ILE A 69 -0.49 -1.02 5.12
CA ILE A 69 -0.76 -2.21 4.30
C ILE A 69 -1.87 -2.99 4.99
N THR A 70 -2.93 -3.33 4.26
CA THR A 70 -3.95 -4.27 4.74
C THR A 70 -3.94 -5.55 3.93
N TYR A 71 -4.32 -6.65 4.58
CA TYR A 71 -4.66 -7.91 3.94
C TYR A 71 -6.07 -8.29 4.37
N GLU A 72 -6.99 -8.51 3.41
CA GLU A 72 -8.41 -8.79 3.70
C GLU A 72 -9.06 -7.75 4.64
N GLY A 73 -8.69 -6.48 4.44
CA GLY A 73 -9.18 -5.36 5.25
C GLY A 73 -8.54 -5.22 6.64
N VAL A 74 -7.72 -6.17 7.09
CA VAL A 74 -7.01 -6.12 8.38
C VAL A 74 -5.66 -5.41 8.22
N ALA A 75 -5.33 -4.49 9.13
CA ALA A 75 -4.06 -3.77 9.11
C ALA A 75 -2.90 -4.70 9.50
N MET A 76 -1.96 -4.89 8.57
CA MET A 76 -0.80 -5.76 8.74
C MET A 76 0.50 -4.96 8.91
N PHE A 77 0.49 -3.71 8.47
CA PHE A 77 1.58 -2.75 8.69
C PHE A 77 1.02 -1.34 8.89
N GLU A 78 1.54 -0.63 9.89
CA GLU A 78 1.35 0.81 10.06
C GLU A 78 2.71 1.51 10.15
N ASN A 79 2.88 2.56 9.36
CA ASN A 79 4.01 3.45 9.49
C ASN A 79 3.91 4.21 10.82
N ARG A 80 5.05 4.43 11.48
CA ARG A 80 5.09 5.20 12.74
C ARG A 80 4.42 6.57 12.63
N LYS A 81 4.48 7.21 11.45
CA LYS A 81 3.84 8.51 11.17
C LYS A 81 2.32 8.50 11.36
N ILE A 82 1.68 7.35 11.22
CA ILE A 82 0.21 7.19 11.24
C ILE A 82 -0.23 6.15 12.27
N ARG A 83 0.64 5.78 13.22
CA ARG A 83 0.38 4.70 14.17
C ARG A 83 -0.89 4.99 14.97
N GLY A 84 -1.82 4.05 14.99
CA GLY A 84 -3.12 4.22 15.65
C GLY A 84 -4.13 5.11 14.90
N LEU A 85 -3.81 5.55 13.69
CA LEU A 85 -4.70 6.35 12.83
C LEU A 85 -5.12 5.62 11.55
N ALA A 86 -4.79 4.33 11.39
CA ALA A 86 -5.10 3.56 10.18
C ALA A 86 -6.60 3.56 9.85
N ASP A 87 -7.47 3.46 10.86
CA ASP A 87 -8.93 3.48 10.65
C ASP A 87 -9.42 4.75 9.96
N ARG A 88 -8.81 5.89 10.27
CA ARG A 88 -9.15 7.16 9.63
C ARG A 88 -8.69 7.18 8.18
N ILE A 89 -7.50 6.66 7.91
CA ILE A 89 -6.94 6.53 6.56
C ILE A 89 -7.78 5.57 5.71
N ARG A 90 -8.24 4.45 6.28
CA ARG A 90 -9.14 3.51 5.60
C ARG A 90 -10.49 4.15 5.28
N LYS A 91 -11.09 4.85 6.25
CA LYS A 91 -12.42 5.49 6.10
C LYS A 91 -12.42 6.73 5.20
N GLY A 92 -11.32 7.48 5.17
CA GLY A 92 -11.18 8.67 4.32
C GLY A 92 -11.03 8.36 2.83
N ILE A 93 -10.74 7.10 2.47
CA ILE A 93 -10.54 6.66 1.07
C ILE A 93 -11.62 5.67 0.63
N ALA A 94 -12.41 5.13 1.58
CA ALA A 94 -13.71 4.55 1.29
C ALA A 94 -14.78 5.65 1.16
N GLY A 95 -14.60 6.56 0.19
CA GLY A 95 -15.74 7.29 -0.38
C GLY A 95 -16.48 6.36 -1.36
N PRO A 96 -17.81 6.52 -1.52
CA PRO A 96 -18.68 5.56 -2.23
C PRO A 96 -18.27 5.30 -3.68
#